data_AF-A0A954ETU2-F1
#
_entry.id   AF-A0A954ETU2-F1
#
_cell.length_a   1.000
_cell.length_b   1.000
_cell.length_c   1.000
_cell.angle_alpha   90.00
_cell.angle_beta   90.00
_cell.angle_gamma   90.00
#
_symmetry.space_group_name_H-M   'P 1'
#
loop_
_entity.id
_entity.type
_entity.pdbx_description
1 polymer ?
#
loop_
_entity_poly.entity_id
_entity_poly.type
_entity_poly.pdbx_seq_one_letter_code
_entity_poly.pdbx_strand_id
1 'polypeptide(L)'
;MKCATTFLLIGILCGEGLLAGASLAGDWEFRAGASAVDVSPRQFPISLRSGKAMDASAVHDPLHARAIVLSDGETTLAIVVLDALGAPPEMLSEAKQMAFEKVQQQMM
;
A
#
# COMPACT_ATOMS: atom_id res chain seq x y z
N MET A 1 32.28 22.76 -13.57
CA MET A 1 33.73 22.52 -13.73
C MET A 1 34.33 22.60 -12.32
N LYS A 2 34.87 21.60 -11.63
CA LYS A 2 35.35 20.22 -11.90
C LYS A 2 35.14 19.44 -10.58
N CYS A 3 34.77 18.16 -10.63
CA CYS A 3 35.23 17.08 -9.74
C CYS A 3 34.35 15.83 -9.95
N ALA A 4 34.35 15.32 -11.18
CA ALA A 4 33.75 14.06 -11.59
C ALA A 4 34.88 13.08 -11.92
N THR A 5 35.63 12.60 -10.92
CA THR A 5 36.82 11.76 -11.23
C THR A 5 37.20 10.68 -10.21
N THR A 6 36.68 10.60 -8.98
CA THR A 6 37.43 9.78 -7.99
C THR A 6 36.97 8.33 -7.75
N PHE A 7 35.82 7.82 -8.20
CA PHE A 7 35.48 6.42 -7.90
C PHE A 7 34.84 5.65 -9.06
N LEU A 8 35.49 5.72 -10.21
CA LEU A 8 35.39 4.66 -11.21
C LEU A 8 36.57 3.69 -10.99
N LEU A 9 36.26 2.39 -11.02
CA LEU A 9 37.18 1.23 -11.18
C LEU A 9 37.76 0.64 -9.89
N ILE A 10 37.12 -0.41 -9.37
CA ILE A 10 37.58 -1.82 -9.53
C ILE A 10 36.56 -2.72 -8.82
N GLY A 11 35.82 -3.47 -9.63
CA GLY A 11 34.84 -4.47 -9.19
C GLY A 11 34.22 -5.19 -10.40
N ILE A 12 35.00 -5.37 -11.47
CA ILE A 12 34.69 -6.21 -12.62
C ILE A 12 35.20 -7.61 -12.27
N LEU A 13 34.28 -8.56 -11.99
CA LEU A 13 34.29 -9.96 -12.44
C LEU A 13 33.25 -10.77 -11.64
N CYS A 14 32.05 -10.98 -12.21
CA CYS A 14 31.36 -12.26 -12.08
C CYS A 14 30.18 -12.34 -13.06
N GLY A 15 30.35 -13.10 -14.14
CA GLY A 15 29.26 -13.73 -14.88
C GLY A 15 28.67 -12.91 -16.02
N GLU A 16 29.24 -13.08 -17.21
CA GLU A 16 28.52 -12.86 -18.46
C GLU A 16 27.35 -13.83 -18.53
N GLY A 17 26.16 -13.25 -18.63
CA GLY A 17 24.89 -13.93 -18.74
C GLY A 17 23.87 -12.91 -19.18
N LEU A 18 24.14 -12.26 -20.32
CA LEU A 18 23.13 -11.54 -21.08
C LEU A 18 22.12 -12.57 -21.59
N LEU A 19 21.21 -13.01 -20.73
CA LEU A 19 19.87 -13.37 -21.16
C LEU A 19 19.09 -12.06 -21.21
N ALA A 20 19.15 -11.41 -22.37
CA ALA A 20 18.04 -10.61 -22.84
C ALA A 20 16.86 -11.59 -22.99
N GLY A 21 16.14 -11.80 -21.89
CA GLY A 21 14.78 -12.30 -21.98
C GLY A 21 14.01 -11.27 -22.79
N ALA A 22 13.82 -11.55 -24.08
CA ALA A 22 12.84 -10.84 -24.87
C ALA A 22 11.51 -11.05 -24.15
N SER A 23 11.13 -10.07 -23.34
CA SER A 23 9.79 -10.02 -22.78
C SER A 23 8.88 -9.85 -23.98
N LEU A 24 8.22 -10.94 -24.38
CA LEU A 24 6.98 -10.89 -25.12
C LEU A 24 5.86 -10.45 -24.16
N ALA A 25 6.11 -9.41 -23.36
CA ALA A 25 5.04 -8.68 -22.74
C ALA A 25 4.46 -7.83 -23.84
N GLY A 26 3.17 -8.03 -24.17
CA GLY A 26 2.44 -6.96 -24.83
C GLY A 26 2.58 -5.66 -24.02
N ASP A 27 2.23 -4.53 -24.62
CA ASP A 27 2.32 -3.19 -24.02
C ASP A 27 1.39 -2.99 -22.79
N TRP A 28 1.00 -4.06 -22.08
CA TRP A 28 0.24 -4.03 -20.84
C TRP A 28 1.23 -3.93 -19.66
N GLU A 29 1.39 -2.72 -19.14
CA GLU A 29 2.23 -2.48 -17.97
C GLU A 29 1.42 -2.74 -16.69
N PHE A 30 1.51 -3.96 -16.17
CA PHE A 30 0.87 -4.30 -14.91
C PHE A 30 1.65 -3.75 -13.71
N ARG A 31 0.98 -2.97 -12.87
CA ARG A 31 1.52 -2.37 -11.65
C ARG A 31 0.76 -2.90 -10.44
N ALA A 32 1.48 -3.22 -9.38
CA ALA A 32 0.90 -3.66 -8.11
C ALA A 32 1.57 -2.96 -6.93
N GLY A 33 0.79 -2.71 -5.87
CA GLY A 33 1.26 -2.12 -4.64
C GLY A 33 0.51 -2.69 -3.43
N ALA A 34 1.17 -2.69 -2.27
CA ALA A 34 0.57 -3.10 -1.02
C ALA A 34 0.97 -2.13 0.09
N SER A 35 0.06 -1.87 1.02
CA SER A 35 0.31 -1.02 2.18
C SER A 35 -0.50 -1.50 3.39
N ALA A 36 0.04 -1.28 4.58
CA ALA A 36 -0.63 -1.52 5.84
C ALA A 36 -0.46 -0.28 6.73
N VAL A 37 -1.57 0.20 7.29
CA VAL A 37 -1.60 1.38 8.17
C VAL A 37 -2.19 0.96 9.51
N ASP A 38 -1.49 1.29 10.60
CA ASP A 38 -2.00 1.13 11.96
C ASP A 38 -3.16 2.11 12.20
N VAL A 39 -4.33 1.55 12.50
CA VAL A 39 -5.58 2.26 12.81
C VAL A 39 -6.01 2.06 14.26
N SER A 40 -5.09 1.65 15.13
CA SER A 40 -5.35 1.47 16.56
C SER A 40 -5.88 2.76 17.19
N PRO A 41 -6.93 2.67 18.03
CA PRO A 41 -7.46 3.82 18.76
C PRO A 41 -6.37 4.51 19.58
N ARG A 42 -6.34 5.84 19.50
CA ARG A 42 -5.42 6.68 20.28
C ARG A 42 -6.08 7.34 21.48
N GLN A 43 -7.41 7.24 21.58
CA GLN A 43 -8.22 7.87 22.63
C GLN A 43 -9.04 6.80 23.32
N PHE A 44 -9.02 6.84 24.64
CA PHE A 44 -9.67 5.87 25.52
C PHE A 44 -10.55 6.61 26.55
N PRO A 45 -11.62 5.98 27.08
CA PRO A 45 -12.03 4.59 26.84
C PRO A 45 -12.79 4.40 25.52
N ILE A 46 -12.61 3.22 24.89
CA ILE A 46 -13.37 2.84 23.69
C ILE A 46 -14.61 2.03 24.05
N SER A 47 -15.70 2.26 23.32
CA SER A 47 -16.89 1.41 23.38
C SER A 47 -16.82 0.38 22.24
N LEU A 48 -16.94 -0.90 22.56
CA LEU A 48 -16.99 -1.96 21.56
C LEU A 48 -18.44 -2.21 21.16
N ARG A 49 -18.65 -2.71 19.94
CA ARG A 49 -19.98 -3.15 19.51
C ARG A 49 -20.52 -4.30 20.38
N SER A 50 -19.65 -5.10 21.00
CA SER A 50 -19.99 -6.16 21.94
C SER A 50 -20.22 -5.68 23.39
N GLY A 51 -20.05 -4.37 23.67
CA GLY A 51 -20.17 -3.81 25.02
C GLY A 51 -18.88 -3.13 25.49
N LYS A 52 -18.60 -3.15 26.79
CA LYS A 52 -17.36 -2.56 27.34
C LYS A 52 -16.19 -3.49 27.07
N ALA A 53 -15.08 -2.93 26.60
CA ALA A 53 -13.80 -3.64 26.57
C ALA A 53 -13.42 -4.08 28.00
N MET A 54 -12.85 -5.29 28.15
CA MET A 54 -12.32 -5.75 29.44
C MET A 54 -11.23 -4.83 29.95
N ASP A 55 -10.33 -4.40 29.05
CA ASP A 55 -9.41 -3.30 29.26
C ASP A 55 -9.74 -2.20 28.27
N ALA A 56 -10.41 -1.15 28.74
CA ALA A 56 -10.77 0.00 27.93
C ALA A 56 -9.64 1.04 27.88
N SER A 57 -8.47 0.78 28.45
CA SER A 57 -7.37 1.75 28.55
C SER A 57 -6.18 1.46 27.63
N ALA A 58 -6.15 0.28 26.99
CA ALA A 58 -5.06 -0.15 26.15
C ALA A 58 -5.53 -0.94 24.91
N VAL A 59 -4.63 -1.01 23.93
CA VAL A 59 -4.75 -1.89 22.76
C VAL A 59 -3.84 -3.09 22.97
N HIS A 60 -4.39 -4.30 22.89
CA HIS A 60 -3.61 -5.55 23.03
C HIS A 60 -2.78 -5.83 21.78
N ASP A 61 -3.44 -5.87 20.61
CA ASP A 61 -2.80 -6.04 19.30
C ASP A 61 -3.12 -4.83 18.41
N PRO A 62 -2.16 -4.26 17.68
CA PRO A 62 -2.44 -3.14 16.79
C PRO A 62 -3.40 -3.53 15.65
N LEU A 63 -4.42 -2.69 15.45
CA LEU A 63 -5.41 -2.86 14.39
C LEU A 63 -4.89 -2.25 13.09
N HIS A 64 -5.17 -2.87 11.94
CA HIS A 64 -4.71 -2.36 10.66
C HIS A 64 -5.81 -2.17 9.62
N ALA A 65 -5.60 -1.18 8.75
CA ALA A 65 -6.18 -1.15 7.42
C ALA A 65 -5.10 -1.57 6.41
N ARG A 66 -5.37 -2.62 5.63
CA ARG A 66 -4.41 -3.19 4.68
C ARG A 66 -4.98 -3.13 3.27
N ALA A 67 -4.22 -2.56 2.35
CA ALA A 67 -4.62 -2.40 0.96
C ALA A 67 -3.69 -3.16 0.03
N ILE A 68 -4.27 -3.81 -0.98
CA ILE A 68 -3.59 -4.20 -2.20
C ILE A 68 -4.20 -3.43 -3.36
N VAL A 69 -3.37 -2.92 -4.25
CA VAL A 69 -3.77 -2.16 -5.43
C VAL A 69 -3.14 -2.79 -6.65
N LEU A 70 -3.94 -3.02 -7.69
CA LEU A 70 -3.54 -3.63 -8.94
C LEU A 70 -3.98 -2.69 -10.07
N SER A 71 -3.13 -2.52 -11.08
CA SER A 71 -3.41 -1.66 -12.23
C SER A 71 -2.84 -2.30 -13.49
N ASP A 72 -3.58 -2.29 -14.58
CA ASP A 72 -3.12 -2.74 -15.91
C ASP A 72 -2.85 -1.56 -16.87
N GLY A 73 -2.89 -0.33 -16.36
CA GLY A 73 -2.76 0.91 -17.13
C GLY A 73 -4.10 1.52 -17.57
N GLU A 74 -5.18 0.73 -17.64
CA GLU A 74 -6.52 1.21 -17.99
C GLU A 74 -7.44 1.18 -16.76
N THR A 75 -7.44 0.07 -16.04
CA THR A 75 -8.25 -0.16 -14.83
C THR A 75 -7.35 -0.24 -13.62
N THR A 76 -7.77 0.38 -12.52
CA THR A 76 -7.11 0.23 -11.22
C THR A 76 -8.11 -0.27 -10.18
N LEU A 77 -7.75 -1.38 -9.54
CA LEU A 77 -8.53 -2.03 -8.50
C LEU A 77 -7.81 -1.92 -7.16
N ALA A 78 -8.49 -1.39 -6.15
CA ALA A 78 -8.04 -1.38 -4.77
C ALA A 78 -8.92 -2.30 -3.91
N ILE A 79 -8.30 -3.23 -3.19
CA ILE A 79 -8.96 -4.10 -2.21
C ILE A 79 -8.39 -3.76 -0.84
N VAL A 80 -9.26 -3.45 0.12
CA VAL A 80 -8.87 -3.05 1.46
C VAL A 80 -9.55 -3.94 2.50
N VAL A 81 -8.75 -4.46 3.43
CA VAL A 81 -9.21 -5.18 4.61
C VAL A 81 -9.04 -4.27 5.82
N LEU A 82 -10.08 -4.15 6.64
CA LEU A 82 -10.08 -3.39 7.87
C LEU A 82 -10.27 -4.34 9.05
N ASP A 83 -9.37 -4.27 10.03
CA ASP A 83 -9.47 -5.01 11.29
C ASP A 83 -10.55 -4.37 12.19
N ALA A 84 -11.81 -4.49 11.78
CA ALA A 84 -12.97 -4.01 12.51
C ALA A 84 -14.14 -4.98 12.34
N LEU A 85 -14.96 -5.15 13.40
CA LEU A 85 -16.20 -5.92 13.31
C LEU A 85 -17.19 -5.32 12.29
N GLY A 86 -17.09 -4.01 12.06
CA GLY A 86 -17.82 -3.28 11.04
C GLY A 86 -17.53 -1.79 11.10
N ALA A 87 -17.87 -1.08 10.03
CA ALA A 87 -17.77 0.37 9.92
C ALA A 87 -19.08 0.95 9.37
N PRO A 88 -19.43 2.20 9.70
CA PRO A 88 -20.61 2.86 9.14
C PRO A 88 -20.57 2.88 7.59
N PRO A 89 -21.68 2.57 6.90
CA PRO A 89 -21.73 2.60 5.43
C PRO A 89 -21.26 3.91 4.82
N GLU A 90 -21.55 5.04 5.48
CA GLU A 90 -21.20 6.38 5.06
C GLU A 90 -19.67 6.56 5.08
N MET A 91 -19.01 6.13 6.17
CA MET A 91 -17.55 6.13 6.28
C MET A 91 -16.90 5.26 5.20
N LEU A 92 -17.47 4.08 4.92
CA LEU A 92 -16.95 3.20 3.86
C LEU A 92 -17.12 3.83 2.47
N SER A 93 -18.21 4.56 2.25
CA SER A 93 -18.47 5.25 0.99
C SER A 93 -17.52 6.43 0.81
N GLU A 94 -17.29 7.21 1.86
CA GLU A 94 -16.30 8.29 1.88
C GLU A 94 -14.88 7.78 1.63
N ALA A 95 -14.48 6.68 2.27
CA ALA A 95 -13.17 6.06 2.05
C ALA A 95 -12.97 5.61 0.59
N LYS A 96 -14.00 5.02 -0.02
CA LYS A 96 -13.97 4.63 -1.44
C LYS A 96 -13.87 5.84 -2.36
N GLN A 97 -14.62 6.90 -2.06
CA GLN A 97 -14.57 8.14 -2.83
C GLN A 97 -13.17 8.79 -2.76
N MET A 98 -12.58 8.89 -1.56
CA MET A 98 -11.22 9.41 -1.39
C MET A 98 -10.18 8.56 -2.11
N ALA A 99 -10.32 7.23 -2.08
CA ALA A 99 -9.41 6.34 -2.80
C ALA A 99 -9.53 6.53 -4.32
N PHE A 100 -10.76 6.67 -4.82
CA PHE A 100 -11.02 6.93 -6.24
C PHE A 100 -10.39 8.24 -6.70
N GLU A 101 -10.62 9.35 -5.97
CA GLU A 101 -10.06 10.65 -6.29
C GLU A 101 -8.52 10.65 -6.33
N LYS A 102 -7.88 9.97 -5.36
CA LYS A 102 -6.41 9.87 -5.31
C LYS A 102 -5.84 9.07 -6.47
N VAL A 103 -6.48 7.98 -6.88
CA VAL A 103 -6.04 7.18 -8.03
C VAL A 103 -6.13 8.03 -9.31
N GLN A 104 -7.20 8.80 -9.49
CA GLN A 104 -7.35 9.69 -10.65
C GLN A 104 -6.27 10.79 -10.68
N GLN A 105 -5.93 11.37 -9.53
CA GLN A 105 -4.84 12.36 -9.43
C GLN A 105 -3.46 11.79 -9.76
N GLN A 106 -3.25 10.50 -9.53
CA GLN A 106 -1.97 9.83 -9.78
C GLN A 106 -1.78 9.40 -11.25
N MET A 107 -2.87 9.43 -12.03
CA MET A 107 -2.89 9.09 -13.46
C MET A 107 -2.81 10.31 -14.39
N MET A 108 -3.04 11.53 -13.88
CA MET A 108 -2.84 12.80 -14.59
C MET A 108 -1.42 13.34 -14.39
#